data_AF-K1EQ41-F1
#
_entry.id   AF-K1EQ41-F1
#
_cell.length_a   1.000
_cell.length_b   1.000
_cell.length_c   1.000
_cell.angle_alpha   90.00
_cell.angle_beta   90.00
_cell.angle_gamma   90.00
#
_symmetry.space_group_name_H-M   'P 1'
#
loop_
_entity.id
_entity.type
_entity.pdbx_description
1 polymer ?
#
loop_
_entity_poly.entity_id
_entity_poly.type
_entity_poly.pdbx_seq_one_letter_code
_entity_poly.pdbx_strand_id
1 'polypeptide(L)'
;MDKYVSDTETAIDTFEALGLAFYPESLPVFGEDLNDEGAIEDFAADVRRAAGLDDGDVVGNCIRRTERLGVVVLPMDDELGRHLGLSLRVNTTPVIRVSRPRLSQTGDTSPPGDRQRFTVAHELGHLTLHATTPPPASAVEARLIEQQAHRFAGAFLAPAEPLLADLGKLGGRVTLSTLADLKKTWGVAIKMLVVRLRQLGQIDDNHARSLYKQISARKWNTSEPVHVGHEHAIWLDKALTKAKVPTSNADGAAGLAPRYLHAWLGWEPQTPEIKNLPDGVIPLQHRRERSKVC
;
A
#
# COMPACT_ATOMS: atom_id res chain seq x y z
N MET A 1 6.84 -7.79 15.25
CA MET A 1 6.12 -6.50 15.29
C MET A 1 7.05 -5.43 15.86
N ASP A 2 7.64 -5.72 17.01
CA ASP A 2 8.48 -4.81 17.82
C ASP A 2 9.62 -4.12 17.05
N LYS A 3 10.31 -4.83 16.15
CA LYS A 3 11.35 -4.23 15.30
C LYS A 3 10.82 -3.07 14.46
N TYR A 4 9.66 -3.21 13.81
CA TYR A 4 9.10 -2.17 12.95
C TYR A 4 8.46 -1.03 13.74
N VAL A 5 7.91 -1.32 14.92
CA VAL A 5 7.45 -0.27 15.83
C VAL A 5 8.63 0.59 16.27
N SER A 6 9.68 -0.02 16.81
CA SER A 6 10.89 0.69 17.25
C SER A 6 11.62 1.42 16.11
N ASP A 7 11.73 0.83 14.92
CA ASP A 7 12.29 1.51 13.74
C ASP A 7 11.42 2.70 13.29
N THR A 8 10.11 2.64 13.50
CA THR A 8 9.20 3.75 13.19
C THR A 8 9.27 4.87 14.19
N GLU A 9 9.34 4.56 15.48
CA GLU A 9 9.61 5.55 16.53
C GLU A 9 10.92 6.28 16.25
N THR A 10 11.99 5.52 15.99
CA THR A 10 13.30 6.08 15.61
C THR A 10 13.22 6.98 14.37
N ALA A 11 12.43 6.61 13.36
CA ALA A 11 12.23 7.40 12.16
C ALA A 11 11.57 8.75 12.45
N ILE A 12 10.45 8.74 13.18
CA ILE A 12 9.72 9.96 13.49
C ILE A 12 10.53 10.89 14.40
N ASP A 13 11.16 10.36 15.45
CA ASP A 13 12.04 11.14 16.33
C ASP A 13 13.19 11.79 15.55
N THR A 14 13.76 11.06 14.58
CA THR A 14 14.79 11.60 13.68
C THR A 14 14.24 12.73 12.82
N PHE A 15 13.07 12.54 12.20
CA PHE A 15 12.48 13.54 11.31
C PHE A 15 12.14 14.83 12.07
N GLU A 16 11.66 14.70 13.31
CA GLU A 16 11.43 15.83 14.23
C GLU A 16 12.74 16.51 14.63
N ALA A 17 13.78 15.75 15.00
CA ALA A 17 15.09 16.29 15.36
C ALA A 17 15.78 17.03 14.19
N LEU A 18 15.54 16.58 12.95
CA LEU A 18 16.00 17.24 11.73
C LEU A 18 15.15 18.46 11.33
N GLY A 19 14.04 18.73 12.04
CA GLY A 19 13.12 19.83 11.72
C GLY A 19 12.43 19.66 10.36
N LEU A 20 12.16 18.42 9.93
CA LEU A 20 11.51 18.17 8.66
C LEU A 20 10.06 18.69 8.68
N ALA A 21 9.64 19.30 7.58
CA ALA A 21 8.28 19.80 7.43
C ALA A 21 7.33 18.65 7.05
N PHE A 22 6.48 18.24 8.00
CA PHE A 22 5.40 17.29 7.76
C PHE A 22 4.24 17.97 7.02
N TYR A 23 3.47 17.18 6.26
CA TYR A 23 2.16 17.64 5.79
C TYR A 23 1.21 17.74 6.98
N PRO A 24 0.32 18.75 7.01
CA PRO A 24 -0.69 18.83 8.07
C PRO A 24 -1.61 17.60 8.01
N GLU A 25 -1.91 17.04 9.18
CA GLU A 25 -2.84 15.94 9.27
C GLU A 25 -4.25 16.42 8.87
N SER A 26 -4.86 15.69 7.94
CA SER A 26 -6.22 15.94 7.44
C SER A 26 -7.02 14.64 7.35
N LEU A 27 -6.66 13.64 8.17
CA LEU A 27 -7.39 12.39 8.28
C LEU A 27 -8.77 12.63 8.90
N PRO A 28 -9.86 12.29 8.19
CA PRO A 28 -11.17 12.17 8.82
C PRO A 28 -11.13 11.09 9.90
N VAL A 29 -11.90 11.29 10.97
CA VAL A 29 -12.09 10.31 12.04
C VAL A 29 -13.52 9.78 11.94
N PHE A 30 -13.66 8.46 11.92
CA PHE A 30 -14.98 7.84 11.86
C PHE A 30 -15.72 8.01 13.18
N GLY A 31 -16.96 8.51 13.10
CA GLY A 31 -17.78 8.83 14.28
C GLY A 31 -19.10 8.07 14.35
N GLU A 32 -19.32 7.11 13.45
CA GLU A 32 -20.59 6.38 13.30
C GLU A 32 -20.47 4.92 13.76
N ASP A 33 -21.52 4.12 13.55
CA ASP A 33 -21.51 2.70 13.91
C ASP A 33 -20.62 1.90 12.95
N LEU A 34 -19.56 1.28 13.48
CA LEU A 34 -18.65 0.42 12.72
C LEU A 34 -19.33 -0.85 12.17
N ASN A 35 -20.54 -1.20 12.64
CA ASN A 35 -21.34 -2.29 12.09
C ASN A 35 -22.22 -1.84 10.91
N ASP A 36 -22.36 -0.53 10.68
CA ASP A 36 -23.06 -0.01 9.52
C ASP A 36 -22.13 -0.04 8.30
N GLU A 37 -22.36 -1.06 7.49
CA GLU A 37 -21.67 -1.28 6.24
C GLU A 37 -21.82 -0.13 5.24
N GLY A 38 -22.92 0.63 5.28
CA GLY A 38 -23.16 1.82 4.45
C GLY A 38 -22.38 3.02 4.97
N ALA A 39 -22.36 3.25 6.28
CA ALA A 39 -21.58 4.33 6.89
C ALA A 39 -20.08 4.21 6.57
N ILE A 40 -19.54 2.98 6.50
CA ILE A 40 -18.15 2.74 6.06
C ILE A 40 -17.92 3.16 4.60
N GLU A 41 -18.91 2.98 3.72
CA GLU A 41 -18.82 3.40 2.31
C GLU A 41 -18.81 4.92 2.18
N ASP A 42 -19.73 5.57 2.88
CA ASP A 42 -19.85 7.03 2.89
C ASP A 42 -18.60 7.68 3.47
N PHE A 43 -18.08 7.10 4.57
CA PHE A 43 -16.82 7.54 5.16
C PHE A 43 -15.62 7.32 4.22
N ALA A 44 -15.57 6.22 3.48
CA ALA A 44 -14.52 6.03 2.47
C ALA A 44 -14.59 7.12 1.38
N ALA A 45 -15.77 7.59 1.02
CA ALA A 45 -15.93 8.74 0.12
C ALA A 45 -15.43 10.05 0.75
N ASP A 46 -15.69 10.30 2.04
CA ASP A 46 -15.13 11.44 2.77
C ASP A 46 -13.60 11.41 2.80
N VAL A 47 -12.99 10.26 3.08
CA VAL A 47 -11.53 10.11 3.06
C VAL A 47 -10.97 10.32 1.64
N ARG A 48 -11.68 9.88 0.60
CA ARG A 48 -11.30 10.17 -0.80
C ARG A 48 -11.31 11.68 -1.08
N ARG A 49 -12.36 12.39 -0.67
CA ARG A 49 -12.44 13.86 -0.82
C ARG A 49 -11.31 14.56 -0.07
N ALA A 50 -11.03 14.16 1.17
CA ALA A 50 -9.90 14.67 1.95
C ALA A 50 -8.54 14.41 1.25
N ALA A 51 -8.40 13.28 0.55
CA ALA A 51 -7.22 12.95 -0.26
C ALA A 51 -7.16 13.71 -1.61
N GLY A 52 -8.13 14.58 -1.89
CA GLY A 52 -8.25 15.36 -3.12
C GLY A 52 -8.64 14.51 -4.33
N LEU A 53 -9.52 13.53 -4.13
CA LEU A 53 -10.16 12.73 -5.18
C LEU A 53 -11.64 13.09 -5.24
N ASP A 54 -12.14 13.31 -6.44
CA ASP A 54 -13.58 13.43 -6.66
C ASP A 54 -14.24 12.03 -6.61
N ASP A 55 -15.56 11.99 -6.47
CA ASP A 55 -16.30 10.73 -6.23
C ASP A 55 -16.06 9.68 -7.33
N GLY A 56 -15.84 10.13 -8.58
CA GLY A 56 -15.56 9.27 -9.75
C GLY A 56 -14.09 8.90 -9.98
N ASP A 57 -13.15 9.51 -9.26
CA ASP A 57 -11.73 9.41 -9.61
C ASP A 57 -11.13 8.04 -9.31
N VAL A 58 -10.32 7.53 -10.23
CA VAL A 58 -9.42 6.43 -9.91
C VAL A 58 -8.30 6.94 -9.01
N VAL A 59 -7.93 6.15 -7.99
CA VAL A 59 -6.75 6.43 -7.17
C VAL A 59 -5.49 6.29 -8.04
N GLY A 60 -4.95 7.40 -8.54
CA GLY A 60 -3.78 7.38 -9.42
C GLY A 60 -2.53 6.79 -8.74
N ASN A 61 -2.22 7.25 -7.53
CA ASN A 61 -1.15 6.71 -6.69
C ASN A 61 -1.62 6.72 -5.22
N CYS A 62 -1.84 5.54 -4.64
CA CYS A 62 -2.37 5.36 -3.30
C CYS A 62 -1.43 5.92 -2.24
N ILE A 63 -0.12 5.62 -2.30
CA ILE A 63 0.86 6.13 -1.33
C ILE A 63 0.87 7.66 -1.29
N ARG A 64 0.90 8.32 -2.46
CA ARG A 64 0.92 9.78 -2.55
C ARG A 64 -0.40 10.42 -2.08
N ARG A 65 -1.53 9.72 -2.23
CA ARG A 65 -2.82 10.18 -1.69
C ARG A 65 -2.81 10.08 -0.17
N THR A 66 -2.26 9.00 0.38
CA THR A 66 -2.06 8.83 1.82
C THR A 66 -1.10 9.87 2.41
N GLU A 67 0.05 10.15 1.77
CA GLU A 67 0.98 11.20 2.21
C GLU A 67 0.34 12.59 2.29
N ARG A 68 -0.56 12.91 1.34
CA ARG A 68 -1.29 14.19 1.33
C ARG A 68 -2.22 14.36 2.52
N LEU A 69 -2.67 13.28 3.14
CA LEU A 69 -3.48 13.30 4.35
C LEU A 69 -2.65 13.57 5.62
N GLY A 70 -1.33 13.76 5.49
CA GLY A 70 -0.42 13.93 6.62
C GLY A 70 0.19 12.62 7.14
N VAL A 71 -0.08 11.49 6.47
CA VAL A 71 0.44 10.18 6.86
C VAL A 71 1.86 9.99 6.34
N VAL A 72 2.80 9.70 7.23
CA VAL A 72 4.15 9.30 6.82
C VAL A 72 4.10 7.86 6.33
N VAL A 73 4.58 7.62 5.11
CA VAL A 73 4.64 6.26 4.55
C VAL A 73 6.09 5.82 4.43
N LEU A 74 6.42 4.70 5.05
CA LEU A 74 7.78 4.15 5.10
C LEU A 74 7.80 2.70 4.58
N PRO A 75 8.92 2.25 3.97
CA PRO A 75 9.03 0.87 3.56
C PRO A 75 9.20 -0.06 4.78
N MET A 76 8.75 -1.30 4.63
CA MET A 76 9.18 -2.44 5.44
C MET A 76 9.82 -3.50 4.55
N ASP A 77 10.89 -4.10 5.07
CA ASP A 77 11.59 -5.18 4.40
C ASP A 77 10.80 -6.48 4.39
N ASP A 78 10.27 -6.93 5.54
CA ASP A 78 9.73 -8.27 5.75
C ASP A 78 8.20 -8.25 5.91
N GLU A 79 7.56 -9.36 5.51
CA GLU A 79 6.17 -9.62 5.89
C GLU A 79 6.09 -9.86 7.40
N LEU A 80 5.22 -9.14 8.10
CA LEU A 80 5.06 -9.29 9.53
C LEU A 80 4.13 -10.47 9.83
N GLY A 81 4.67 -11.68 9.93
CA GLY A 81 3.88 -12.87 10.26
C GLY A 81 2.75 -13.20 9.26
N ARG A 82 2.79 -12.61 8.05
CA ARG A 82 1.83 -12.59 6.90
C ARG A 82 1.18 -11.24 6.59
N HIS A 83 1.37 -10.21 7.41
CA HIS A 83 0.90 -8.85 7.11
C HIS A 83 1.90 -8.11 6.23
N LEU A 84 1.40 -7.49 5.16
CA LEU A 84 2.20 -6.73 4.20
C LEU A 84 2.33 -5.24 4.58
N GLY A 85 1.64 -4.83 5.64
CA GLY A 85 1.62 -3.47 6.15
C GLY A 85 1.46 -3.42 7.66
N LEU A 86 1.64 -2.22 8.19
CA LEU A 86 1.42 -1.88 9.60
C LEU A 86 1.10 -0.39 9.69
N SER A 87 0.03 -0.05 10.40
CA SER A 87 -0.32 1.30 10.78
C SER A 87 -0.11 1.53 12.28
N LEU A 88 0.35 2.74 12.63
CA LEU A 88 0.49 3.18 14.01
C LEU A 88 0.54 4.71 14.07
N ARG A 89 0.28 5.28 15.25
CA ARG A 89 0.60 6.68 15.55
C ARG A 89 1.84 6.72 16.44
N VAL A 90 2.84 7.50 16.04
CA VAL A 90 4.00 7.83 16.88
C VAL A 90 3.86 9.29 17.28
N ASN A 91 3.81 9.56 18.58
CA ASN A 91 3.41 10.85 19.13
C ASN A 91 2.03 11.25 18.57
N THR A 92 1.98 12.26 17.70
CA THR A 92 0.76 12.66 16.99
C THR A 92 0.77 12.24 15.51
N THR A 93 1.91 11.81 14.99
CA THR A 93 2.11 11.55 13.57
C THR A 93 1.56 10.17 13.17
N PRO A 94 0.58 10.10 12.25
CA PRO A 94 0.14 8.83 11.69
C PRO A 94 1.19 8.28 10.72
N VAL A 95 1.52 6.99 10.85
CA VAL A 95 2.52 6.31 10.04
C VAL A 95 1.97 5.01 9.48
N ILE A 96 2.26 4.75 8.21
CA ILE A 96 2.06 3.45 7.57
C ILE A 96 3.41 2.90 7.13
N ARG A 97 3.68 1.65 7.50
CA ARG A 97 4.72 0.82 6.92
C ARG A 97 4.09 -0.09 5.87
N VAL A 98 4.73 -0.23 4.72
CA VAL A 98 4.27 -1.15 3.67
C VAL A 98 5.45 -1.88 3.03
N SER A 99 5.24 -3.16 2.72
CA SER A 99 6.24 -4.03 2.09
C SER A 99 6.72 -3.44 0.78
N ARG A 100 8.03 -3.26 0.67
CA ARG A 100 8.69 -2.85 -0.58
C ARG A 100 9.03 -4.07 -1.45
N PRO A 101 9.19 -3.87 -2.77
CA PRO A 101 9.69 -4.91 -3.64
C PRO A 101 11.06 -5.45 -3.21
N ARG A 102 11.29 -6.75 -3.38
CA ARG A 102 12.55 -7.44 -3.11
C ARG A 102 12.92 -8.39 -4.25
N LEU A 103 14.20 -8.37 -4.60
CA LEU A 103 14.81 -9.40 -5.43
C LEU A 103 15.26 -10.55 -4.52
N SER A 104 14.68 -11.73 -4.68
CA SER A 104 15.21 -12.95 -4.06
C SER A 104 16.16 -13.67 -5.03
N GLN A 105 16.99 -14.58 -4.51
CA GLN A 105 17.84 -15.44 -5.34
C GLN A 105 17.04 -16.32 -6.32
N THR A 106 15.74 -16.52 -6.07
CA THR A 106 14.83 -17.33 -6.90
C THR A 106 13.89 -16.51 -7.78
N GLY A 107 14.05 -15.18 -7.82
CA GLY A 107 13.24 -14.26 -8.62
C GLY A 107 12.55 -13.16 -7.80
N ASP A 108 11.68 -12.39 -8.45
CA ASP A 108 10.87 -11.37 -7.79
C ASP A 108 9.81 -12.05 -6.91
N THR A 109 9.91 -11.87 -5.59
CA THR A 109 8.95 -12.37 -4.60
C THR A 109 8.06 -11.26 -4.06
N SER A 110 8.06 -10.09 -4.69
CA SER A 110 7.34 -8.93 -4.20
C SER A 110 5.84 -9.12 -4.33
N PRO A 111 5.03 -8.68 -3.35
CA PRO A 111 3.62 -8.53 -3.58
C PRO A 111 3.42 -7.57 -4.77
N PRO A 112 2.57 -7.87 -5.77
CA PRO A 112 2.36 -6.97 -6.90
C PRO A 112 1.79 -5.62 -6.46
N GLY A 113 1.92 -4.58 -7.30
CA GLY A 113 1.52 -3.21 -6.94
C GLY A 113 0.04 -3.06 -6.58
N ASP A 114 -0.83 -3.91 -7.11
CA ASP A 114 -2.25 -3.95 -6.73
C ASP A 114 -2.46 -4.37 -5.26
N ARG A 115 -1.68 -5.33 -4.76
CA ARG A 115 -1.68 -5.74 -3.35
C ARG A 115 -1.05 -4.69 -2.46
N GLN A 116 -0.02 -4.01 -2.94
CA GLN A 116 0.59 -2.89 -2.22
C GLN A 116 -0.44 -1.77 -2.03
N ARG A 117 -1.13 -1.36 -3.10
CA ARG A 117 -2.22 -0.36 -3.06
C ARG A 117 -3.32 -0.75 -2.09
N PHE A 118 -3.78 -2.00 -2.15
CA PHE A 118 -4.79 -2.51 -1.21
C PHE A 118 -4.30 -2.50 0.24
N THR A 119 -3.04 -2.87 0.47
CA THR A 119 -2.43 -2.84 1.81
C THR A 119 -2.40 -1.42 2.35
N VAL A 120 -1.93 -0.44 1.56
CA VAL A 120 -1.90 0.98 1.98
C VAL A 120 -3.31 1.49 2.30
N ALA A 121 -4.30 1.18 1.46
CA ALA A 121 -5.69 1.59 1.70
C ALA A 121 -6.29 0.91 2.95
N HIS A 122 -5.92 -0.34 3.23
CA HIS A 122 -6.34 -1.08 4.41
C HIS A 122 -5.74 -0.49 5.69
N GLU A 123 -4.43 -0.21 5.71
CA GLU A 123 -3.77 0.47 6.82
C GLU A 123 -4.30 1.90 7.03
N LEU A 124 -4.64 2.61 5.95
CA LEU A 124 -5.34 3.89 6.04
C LEU A 124 -6.73 3.74 6.69
N GLY A 125 -7.42 2.64 6.39
CA GLY A 125 -8.67 2.27 7.06
C GLY A 125 -8.48 2.13 8.57
N HIS A 126 -7.44 1.43 9.03
CA HIS A 126 -7.15 1.35 10.46
C HIS A 126 -6.87 2.71 11.10
N LEU A 127 -6.10 3.57 10.45
CA LEU A 127 -5.79 4.92 10.98
C LEU A 127 -7.00 5.85 11.07
N THR A 128 -8.04 5.61 10.27
CA THR A 128 -9.21 6.51 10.16
C THR A 128 -10.46 5.92 10.81
N LEU A 129 -10.87 4.71 10.41
CA LEU A 129 -12.03 4.01 10.99
C LEU A 129 -11.82 3.63 12.45
N HIS A 130 -10.60 3.20 12.81
CA HIS A 130 -10.32 2.61 14.11
C HIS A 130 -9.52 3.54 15.02
N ALA A 131 -9.45 4.83 14.71
CA ALA A 131 -8.64 5.81 15.43
C ALA A 131 -8.98 5.91 16.93
N THR A 132 -10.25 5.69 17.29
CA THR A 132 -10.76 5.72 18.67
C THR A 132 -11.22 4.35 19.15
N THR A 133 -10.97 3.29 18.39
CA THR A 133 -11.39 1.93 18.73
C THR A 133 -10.36 1.32 19.68
N PRO A 134 -10.78 0.77 20.83
CA PRO A 134 -9.87 0.06 21.73
C PRO A 134 -9.32 -1.21 21.07
N PRO A 135 -8.18 -1.74 21.53
CA PRO A 135 -7.68 -3.02 21.06
C PRO A 135 -8.73 -4.13 21.19
N PRO A 136 -8.86 -5.04 20.21
CA PRO A 136 -9.87 -6.09 20.25
C PRO A 136 -9.67 -6.99 21.47
N ALA A 137 -10.75 -7.23 22.22
CA ALA A 137 -10.74 -8.10 23.39
C ALA A 137 -10.85 -9.59 23.02
N SER A 138 -11.21 -9.90 21.77
CA SER A 138 -11.38 -11.26 21.28
C SER A 138 -10.95 -11.44 19.82
N ALA A 139 -10.72 -12.68 19.40
CA ALA A 139 -10.45 -13.01 18.00
C ALA A 139 -11.64 -12.70 17.07
N VAL A 140 -12.86 -12.70 17.60
CA VAL A 140 -14.08 -12.34 16.85
C VAL A 140 -14.09 -10.85 16.54
N GLU A 141 -13.82 -10.02 17.55
CA GLU A 141 -13.68 -8.57 17.38
C GLU A 141 -12.51 -8.22 16.46
N ALA A 142 -11.35 -8.87 16.63
CA ALA A 142 -10.21 -8.66 15.74
C ALA A 142 -10.58 -8.96 14.27
N ARG A 143 -11.30 -10.06 14.03
CA ARG A 143 -11.77 -10.40 12.68
C ARG A 143 -12.76 -9.37 12.11
N LEU A 144 -13.62 -8.80 12.96
CA LEU A 144 -14.58 -7.77 12.54
C LEU A 144 -13.85 -6.48 12.14
N ILE A 145 -12.88 -6.04 12.94
CA ILE A 145 -12.02 -4.88 12.64
C ILE A 145 -11.31 -5.05 11.29
N GLU A 146 -10.72 -6.23 11.04
CA GLU A 146 -10.10 -6.54 9.74
C GLU A 146 -11.10 -6.51 8.57
N GLN A 147 -12.32 -7.00 8.78
CA GLN A 147 -13.39 -6.96 7.77
C GLN A 147 -13.83 -5.52 7.46
N GLN A 148 -13.94 -4.67 8.48
CA GLN A 148 -14.25 -3.24 8.33
C GLN A 148 -13.17 -2.53 7.53
N ALA A 149 -11.89 -2.73 7.89
CA ALA A 149 -10.75 -2.17 7.16
C ALA A 149 -10.67 -2.68 5.71
N HIS A 150 -10.98 -3.97 5.47
CA HIS A 150 -11.07 -4.51 4.10
C HIS A 150 -12.20 -3.87 3.28
N ARG A 151 -13.38 -3.65 3.88
CA ARG A 151 -14.50 -2.98 3.22
C ARG A 151 -14.14 -1.55 2.86
N PHE A 152 -13.56 -0.81 3.81
CA PHE A 152 -13.04 0.53 3.57
C PHE A 152 -12.02 0.57 2.43
N ALA A 153 -11.02 -0.33 2.43
CA ALA A 153 -10.01 -0.36 1.38
C ALA A 153 -10.63 -0.63 -0.01
N GLY A 154 -11.64 -1.51 -0.06
CA GLY A 154 -12.45 -1.75 -1.26
C GLY A 154 -13.17 -0.51 -1.75
N ALA A 155 -13.87 0.19 -0.86
CA ALA A 155 -14.62 1.40 -1.16
C ALA A 155 -13.72 2.59 -1.54
N PHE A 156 -12.61 2.78 -0.83
CA PHE A 156 -11.63 3.82 -1.11
C PHE A 156 -10.99 3.66 -2.50
N LEU A 157 -10.60 2.44 -2.86
CA LEU A 157 -9.94 2.17 -4.14
C LEU A 157 -10.93 2.03 -5.30
N ALA A 158 -12.13 1.49 -5.06
CA ALA A 158 -13.15 1.22 -6.07
C ALA A 158 -14.56 1.55 -5.52
N PRO A 159 -14.95 2.84 -5.51
CA PRO A 159 -16.25 3.29 -5.03
C PRO A 159 -17.40 2.65 -5.81
N ALA A 160 -18.53 2.45 -5.15
CA ALA A 160 -19.63 1.65 -5.67
C ALA A 160 -20.16 2.18 -7.01
N GLU A 161 -20.61 3.43 -7.07
CA GLU A 161 -21.26 3.97 -8.28
C GLU A 161 -20.35 3.97 -9.51
N PRO A 162 -19.10 4.49 -9.45
CA PRO A 162 -18.24 4.50 -10.63
C PRO A 162 -17.81 3.09 -11.07
N LEU A 163 -17.55 2.19 -10.12
CA LEU A 163 -17.20 0.80 -10.42
C LEU A 163 -18.35 0.09 -11.14
N LEU A 164 -19.59 0.27 -10.67
CA LEU A 164 -20.78 -0.33 -11.29
C LEU A 164 -21.10 0.30 -12.65
N ALA A 165 -20.88 1.61 -12.81
CA ALA A 165 -21.01 2.27 -14.10
C ALA A 165 -20.03 1.70 -15.13
N ASP A 166 -18.77 1.48 -14.75
CA ASP A 166 -17.78 0.86 -15.64
C ASP A 166 -18.09 -0.61 -15.93
N LEU A 167 -18.58 -1.38 -14.95
CA LEU A 167 -19.09 -2.73 -15.19
C LEU A 167 -20.27 -2.72 -16.19
N GLY A 168 -21.17 -1.75 -16.08
CA GLY A 168 -22.29 -1.55 -17.00
C GLY A 168 -21.82 -1.29 -18.44
N LYS A 169 -20.81 -0.45 -18.63
CA LYS A 169 -20.18 -0.20 -19.95
C LYS A 169 -19.57 -1.48 -20.56
N LEU A 170 -19.15 -2.43 -19.71
CA LEU A 170 -18.62 -3.74 -20.13
C LEU A 170 -19.72 -4.81 -20.28
N GLY A 171 -21.00 -4.44 -20.26
CA GLY A 171 -22.14 -5.34 -20.46
C GLY A 171 -22.70 -5.97 -19.18
N GLY A 172 -22.30 -5.49 -18.00
CA GLY A 172 -22.92 -5.83 -16.71
C GLY A 172 -22.60 -7.22 -16.14
N ARG A 173 -22.03 -8.13 -16.94
CA ARG A 173 -21.70 -9.48 -16.49
C ARG A 173 -20.35 -9.53 -15.78
N VAL A 174 -20.33 -10.11 -14.58
CA VAL A 174 -19.09 -10.35 -13.84
C VAL A 174 -18.43 -11.63 -14.34
N THR A 175 -17.35 -11.49 -15.11
CA THR A 175 -16.58 -12.59 -15.69
C THR A 175 -15.10 -12.30 -15.49
N LEU A 176 -14.21 -13.28 -15.65
CA LEU A 176 -12.77 -13.01 -15.57
C LEU A 176 -12.27 -11.98 -16.61
N SER A 177 -12.91 -11.90 -17.78
CA SER A 177 -12.57 -10.89 -18.78
C SER A 177 -12.94 -9.49 -18.30
N THR A 178 -14.18 -9.31 -17.85
CA THR A 178 -14.64 -8.01 -17.37
C THR A 178 -13.90 -7.56 -16.11
N LEU A 179 -13.54 -8.49 -15.21
CA LEU A 179 -12.69 -8.21 -14.06
C LEU A 179 -11.27 -7.79 -14.46
N ALA A 180 -10.70 -8.39 -15.50
CA ALA A 180 -9.39 -7.98 -16.02
C ALA A 180 -9.45 -6.57 -16.65
N ASP A 181 -10.55 -6.21 -17.31
CA ASP A 181 -10.75 -4.86 -17.83
C ASP A 181 -10.95 -3.83 -16.71
N LEU A 182 -11.75 -4.15 -15.69
CA LEU A 182 -11.89 -3.30 -14.50
C LEU A 182 -10.56 -3.12 -13.76
N LYS A 183 -9.73 -4.17 -13.68
CA LYS A 183 -8.37 -4.07 -13.11
C LYS A 183 -7.51 -3.05 -13.86
N LYS A 184 -7.62 -2.93 -15.19
CA LYS A 184 -6.87 -1.91 -15.96
C LYS A 184 -7.25 -0.50 -15.54
N THR A 185 -8.53 -0.27 -15.29
CA THR A 185 -9.04 1.05 -14.88
C THR A 185 -8.68 1.34 -13.43
N TRP A 186 -8.96 0.42 -12.52
CA TRP A 186 -8.92 0.67 -11.07
C TRP A 186 -7.56 0.36 -10.41
N GLY A 187 -6.71 -0.42 -11.08
CA GLY A 187 -5.38 -0.78 -10.58
C GLY A 187 -5.43 -1.62 -9.31
N VAL A 188 -6.39 -2.55 -9.22
CA VAL A 188 -6.64 -3.42 -8.06
C VAL A 188 -6.67 -4.89 -8.46
N ALA A 189 -6.43 -5.78 -7.51
CA ALA A 189 -6.38 -7.22 -7.78
C ALA A 189 -7.77 -7.74 -8.21
N ILE A 190 -7.80 -8.71 -9.12
CA ILE A 190 -9.04 -9.36 -9.57
C ILE A 190 -9.78 -9.97 -8.38
N LYS A 191 -9.06 -10.58 -7.43
CA LYS A 191 -9.69 -11.10 -6.20
C LYS A 191 -10.37 -10.02 -5.38
N MET A 192 -9.76 -8.84 -5.29
CA MET A 192 -10.37 -7.71 -4.59
C MET A 192 -11.66 -7.28 -5.28
N LEU A 193 -11.68 -7.20 -6.62
CA LEU A 193 -12.89 -6.91 -7.39
C LEU A 193 -13.99 -7.96 -7.19
N VAL A 194 -13.65 -9.25 -7.08
CA VAL A 194 -14.62 -10.32 -6.74
C VAL A 194 -15.24 -10.06 -5.36
N VAL A 195 -14.43 -9.75 -4.35
CA VAL A 195 -14.94 -9.42 -3.00
C VAL A 195 -15.83 -8.17 -3.05
N ARG A 196 -15.37 -7.12 -3.73
CA ARG A 196 -16.06 -5.84 -3.84
C ARG A 196 -17.42 -5.97 -4.52
N LEU A 197 -17.48 -6.64 -5.67
CA LEU A 197 -18.74 -6.85 -6.39
C LEU A 197 -19.71 -7.77 -5.63
N ARG A 198 -19.20 -8.67 -4.78
CA ARG A 198 -20.05 -9.42 -3.85
C ARG A 198 -20.60 -8.53 -2.74
N GLN A 199 -19.79 -7.68 -2.12
CA GLN A 199 -20.24 -6.71 -1.11
C GLN A 199 -21.31 -5.76 -1.66
N LEU A 200 -21.22 -5.41 -2.93
CA LEU A 200 -22.19 -4.57 -3.65
C LEU A 200 -23.40 -5.35 -4.19
N GLY A 201 -23.55 -6.64 -3.85
CA GLY A 201 -24.68 -7.47 -4.25
C GLY A 201 -24.76 -7.82 -5.74
N GLN A 202 -23.72 -7.56 -6.53
CA GLN A 202 -23.71 -7.87 -7.97
C GLN A 202 -23.50 -9.35 -8.27
N ILE A 203 -22.87 -10.07 -7.35
CA ILE A 203 -22.67 -11.51 -7.42
C ILE A 203 -22.94 -12.15 -6.06
N ASP A 204 -23.43 -13.38 -6.08
CA ASP A 204 -23.61 -14.19 -4.87
C ASP A 204 -22.32 -14.99 -4.53
N ASP A 205 -22.36 -15.70 -3.40
CA ASP A 205 -21.23 -16.53 -2.96
C ASP A 205 -20.92 -17.70 -3.92
N ASN A 206 -21.92 -18.21 -4.64
CA ASN A 206 -21.73 -19.30 -5.59
C ASN A 206 -20.94 -18.82 -6.81
N HIS A 207 -21.30 -17.66 -7.34
CA HIS A 207 -20.62 -17.03 -8.44
C HIS A 207 -19.20 -16.61 -8.03
N ALA A 208 -19.02 -15.98 -6.86
CA ALA A 208 -17.69 -15.67 -6.32
C ALA A 208 -16.82 -16.94 -6.20
N ARG A 209 -17.36 -18.05 -5.69
CA ARG A 209 -16.67 -19.34 -5.59
C ARG A 209 -16.28 -19.88 -6.97
N SER A 210 -17.14 -19.75 -7.98
CA SER A 210 -16.83 -20.11 -9.36
C SER A 210 -15.67 -19.29 -9.91
N LEU A 211 -15.68 -17.97 -9.70
CA LEU A 211 -14.60 -17.08 -10.12
C LEU A 211 -13.27 -17.44 -9.46
N TYR A 212 -13.26 -17.73 -8.14
CA TYR A 212 -12.04 -18.18 -7.45
C TYR A 212 -11.47 -19.49 -8.00
N LYS A 213 -12.33 -20.46 -8.37
CA LYS A 213 -11.89 -21.69 -9.05
C LYS A 213 -11.23 -21.37 -10.39
N GLN A 214 -11.84 -20.48 -11.17
CA GLN A 214 -11.31 -20.07 -12.47
C GLN A 214 -9.99 -19.28 -12.39
N ILE A 215 -9.83 -18.42 -11.38
CA ILE A 215 -8.59 -17.71 -11.04
C ILE A 215 -7.47 -18.72 -10.76
N SER A 216 -7.79 -19.73 -9.93
CA SER A 216 -6.82 -20.76 -9.56
C SER A 216 -6.42 -21.63 -10.74
N ALA A 217 -7.38 -22.03 -11.58
CA ALA A 217 -7.13 -22.80 -12.80
C ALA A 217 -6.20 -22.07 -13.78
N ARG A 218 -6.26 -20.73 -13.82
CA ARG A 218 -5.41 -19.89 -14.67
C ARG A 218 -4.09 -19.47 -14.02
N LYS A 219 -3.80 -19.94 -12.80
CA LYS A 219 -2.63 -19.54 -11.99
C LYS A 219 -2.58 -18.03 -11.69
N TRP A 220 -3.73 -17.37 -11.70
CA TRP A 220 -3.85 -15.94 -11.38
C TRP A 220 -3.74 -15.64 -9.88
N ASN A 221 -3.46 -16.65 -9.04
CA ASN A 221 -3.14 -16.44 -7.63
C ASN A 221 -1.77 -15.79 -7.41
N THR A 222 -0.83 -16.00 -8.34
CA THR A 222 0.53 -15.48 -8.28
C THR A 222 0.80 -14.46 -9.39
N SER A 223 0.21 -14.63 -10.56
CA SER A 223 0.37 -13.73 -11.70
C SER A 223 -0.97 -13.46 -12.36
N GLU A 224 -1.58 -12.34 -12.01
CA GLU A 224 -2.80 -11.85 -12.64
C GLU A 224 -2.49 -11.16 -13.98
N PRO A 225 -3.44 -11.12 -14.94
CA PRO A 225 -3.30 -10.30 -16.12
C PRO A 225 -3.26 -8.83 -15.72
N VAL A 226 -2.64 -8.00 -16.56
CA VAL A 226 -2.43 -6.56 -16.35
C VAL A 226 -1.48 -6.31 -15.17
N HIS A 227 -0.31 -5.75 -15.49
CA HIS A 227 0.66 -5.38 -14.48
C HIS A 227 0.28 -4.06 -13.82
N VAL A 228 0.25 -4.04 -12.49
CA VAL A 228 0.13 -2.82 -11.69
C VAL A 228 1.48 -2.57 -11.04
N GLY A 229 2.10 -1.45 -11.37
CA GLY A 229 3.41 -1.07 -10.87
C GLY A 229 3.38 -0.72 -9.38
N HIS A 230 4.51 -0.91 -8.71
CA HIS A 230 4.68 -0.48 -7.33
C HIS A 230 4.71 1.04 -7.21
N GLU A 231 4.21 1.52 -6.08
CA GLU A 231 4.21 2.91 -5.70
C GLU A 231 5.25 3.13 -4.60
N HIS A 232 5.87 4.32 -4.61
CA HIS A 232 6.90 4.70 -3.64
C HIS A 232 6.52 6.01 -2.95
N ALA A 233 6.88 6.14 -1.67
CA ALA A 233 6.75 7.38 -0.93
C ALA A 233 7.77 8.41 -1.44
N ILE A 234 7.38 9.68 -1.45
CA ILE A 234 8.23 10.79 -1.93
C ILE A 234 8.34 11.92 -0.93
N TRP A 235 7.54 11.93 0.15
CA TRP A 235 7.56 12.99 1.13
C TRP A 235 8.93 13.09 1.80
N LEU A 236 9.50 11.97 2.26
CA LEU A 236 10.76 11.98 3.02
C LEU A 236 11.90 12.58 2.19
N ASP A 237 12.07 12.13 0.95
CA ASP A 237 13.07 12.67 0.02
C ASP A 237 12.90 14.18 -0.21
N LYS A 238 11.65 14.62 -0.43
CA LYS A 238 11.34 16.05 -0.61
C LYS A 238 11.57 16.87 0.66
N ALA A 239 11.23 16.32 1.82
CA ALA A 239 11.41 16.97 3.11
C ALA A 239 12.89 17.16 3.43
N LEU A 240 13.71 16.12 3.22
CA LEU A 240 15.17 16.18 3.35
C LEU A 240 15.79 17.19 2.39
N THR A 241 15.38 17.16 1.11
CA THR A 241 15.82 18.12 0.10
C THR A 241 15.50 19.56 0.51
N LYS A 242 14.27 19.81 0.98
CA LYS A 242 13.83 21.14 1.43
C LYS A 242 14.60 21.61 2.67
N ALA A 243 14.87 20.70 3.60
CA ALA A 243 15.67 20.97 4.80
C ALA A 243 17.18 21.04 4.52
N LYS A 244 17.61 20.79 3.27
CA LYS A 244 19.02 20.73 2.85
C LYS A 244 19.83 19.71 3.65
N VAL A 245 19.19 18.62 4.08
CA VAL A 245 19.86 17.50 4.76
C VAL A 245 20.51 16.61 3.69
N PRO A 246 21.85 16.45 3.68
CA PRO A 246 22.50 15.63 2.67
C PRO A 246 22.15 14.15 2.87
N THR A 247 21.69 13.50 1.81
CA THR A 247 21.39 12.05 1.81
C THR A 247 22.62 11.20 1.47
N SER A 248 23.66 11.81 0.87
CA SER A 248 24.84 11.12 0.35
C SER A 248 26.07 11.14 1.26
N ASN A 249 26.11 11.98 2.31
CA ASN A 249 27.27 12.10 3.21
C ASN A 249 26.89 11.85 4.67
N ALA A 250 27.55 10.84 5.21
CA ALA A 250 27.33 10.09 6.44
C ALA A 250 27.53 10.80 7.77
N ASP A 251 27.87 12.08 7.82
CA ASP A 251 28.30 12.72 9.08
C ASP A 251 27.52 14.01 9.36
N GLY A 252 26.79 14.00 10.48
CA GLY A 252 26.71 15.20 11.33
C GLY A 252 25.41 16.00 11.41
N ALA A 253 24.23 15.48 11.03
CA ALA A 253 22.98 16.23 11.26
C ALA A 253 22.19 15.79 12.52
N ALA A 254 22.34 14.54 13.00
CA ALA A 254 21.59 14.05 14.18
C ALA A 254 22.25 12.87 14.93
N GLY A 255 23.51 12.53 14.64
CA GLY A 255 24.18 11.33 15.21
C GLY A 255 23.64 9.99 14.70
N LEU A 256 22.73 10.00 13.73
CA LEU A 256 22.13 8.81 13.14
C LEU A 256 23.05 8.20 12.07
N ALA A 257 23.15 6.87 12.05
CA ALA A 257 23.91 6.19 11.01
C ALA A 257 23.19 6.29 9.66
N PRO A 258 23.85 6.68 8.55
CA PRO A 258 23.25 6.82 7.20
C PRO A 258 22.49 5.59 6.69
N ARG A 259 22.75 4.41 7.27
CA ARG A 259 21.98 3.18 7.02
C ARG A 259 20.47 3.31 7.25
N TYR A 260 20.04 4.12 8.21
CA TYR A 260 18.60 4.30 8.51
C TYR A 260 17.90 5.13 7.43
N LEU A 261 18.45 6.30 7.08
CA LEU A 261 17.91 7.12 5.99
C LEU A 261 17.86 6.36 4.67
N HIS A 262 18.93 5.61 4.37
CA HIS A 262 18.96 4.75 3.19
C HIS A 262 17.88 3.65 3.24
N ALA A 263 17.63 3.05 4.41
CA ALA A 263 16.57 2.06 4.56
C ALA A 263 15.17 2.67 4.34
N TRP A 264 14.91 3.85 4.89
CA TRP A 264 13.61 4.54 4.79
C TRP A 264 13.34 5.19 3.43
N LEU A 265 14.38 5.59 2.70
CA LEU A 265 14.29 6.11 1.33
C LEU A 265 14.28 5.00 0.28
N GLY A 266 14.80 3.81 0.60
CA GLY A 266 14.89 2.70 -0.33
C GLY A 266 13.52 2.10 -0.62
N TRP A 267 12.96 2.37 -1.79
CA TRP A 267 11.74 1.70 -2.25
C TRP A 267 12.00 0.67 -3.35
N GLU A 268 13.10 0.82 -4.05
CA GLU A 268 13.52 -0.14 -5.06
C GLU A 268 14.17 -1.37 -4.43
N PRO A 269 14.03 -2.55 -5.06
CA PRO A 269 14.65 -3.74 -4.56
C PRO A 269 16.16 -3.57 -4.61
N GLN A 270 16.80 -3.66 -3.44
CA GLN A 270 18.24 -3.70 -3.38
C GLN A 270 18.68 -5.07 -3.92
N THR A 271 19.58 -5.07 -4.90
CA THR A 271 20.23 -6.32 -5.27
C THR A 271 21.02 -6.76 -4.03
N PRO A 272 20.88 -7.98 -3.52
CA PRO A 272 21.83 -8.45 -2.52
C PRO A 272 23.22 -8.30 -3.15
N GLU A 273 24.10 -7.50 -2.55
CA GLU A 273 25.50 -7.49 -2.93
C GLU A 273 25.93 -8.95 -2.95
N ILE A 274 26.24 -9.49 -4.13
CA ILE A 274 26.78 -10.84 -4.24
C ILE A 274 28.20 -10.73 -3.71
N LYS A 275 28.37 -10.79 -2.39
CA LYS A 275 29.65 -10.56 -1.71
C LYS A 275 30.69 -11.65 -1.96
N ASN A 276 30.34 -12.71 -2.70
CA ASN A 276 31.24 -13.80 -3.06
C ASN A 276 30.89 -14.30 -4.46
N LEU A 277 31.27 -13.54 -5.49
CA LEU A 277 31.36 -14.10 -6.83
C LEU A 277 32.68 -14.86 -6.94
N PRO A 278 32.69 -16.10 -7.47
CA PRO A 278 33.94 -16.80 -7.80
C PRO A 278 34.81 -15.92 -8.71
N ASP A 279 36.14 -16.02 -8.55
CA ASP A 279 37.08 -15.29 -9.41
C ASP A 279 36.71 -15.48 -10.89
N GLY A 280 36.48 -14.36 -11.58
CA GLY A 280 36.12 -14.33 -13.01
C GLY A 280 34.62 -14.23 -13.32
N VAL A 281 33.71 -14.24 -12.33
CA VAL A 281 32.29 -13.99 -12.57
C VAL A 281 31.97 -12.51 -12.43
N ILE A 282 31.67 -11.85 -13.55
CA ILE A 282 31.24 -10.45 -13.59
C ILE A 282 29.70 -10.42 -13.53
N PRO A 283 29.07 -9.63 -12.64
CA PRO A 283 27.63 -9.44 -12.63
C PRO A 283 27.14 -8.96 -14.01
N LEU A 284 26.06 -9.54 -14.52
CA LEU A 284 25.40 -9.14 -15.79
C LEU A 284 25.11 -7.63 -15.87
N GLN A 285 25.04 -6.96 -14.72
CA GLN A 285 24.84 -5.52 -14.56
C GLN A 285 26.00 -4.69 -15.16
N HIS A 286 27.25 -5.16 -15.10
CA HIS A 286 28.41 -4.46 -15.69
C HIS A 286 28.53 -4.62 -17.21
N ARG A 287 27.72 -5.48 -17.83
CA ARG A 287 27.75 -5.67 -19.29
C ARG A 287 26.92 -4.60 -20.02
N ARG A 288 25.93 -4.00 -19.36
CA ARG A 288 25.04 -2.97 -19.96
C ARG A 288 25.66 -1.58 -20.05
N GLU A 289 26.69 -1.27 -19.27
CA GLU A 289 27.37 0.04 -19.34
C GLU A 289 28.42 0.12 -20.46
N ARG A 290 28.94 -1.01 -20.95
CA ARG A 290 29.92 -1.03 -22.05
C ARG A 290 29.32 -0.99 -23.46
N SER A 291 28.00 -1.07 -23.62
CA SER A 291 27.33 -0.98 -24.93
C SER A 291 26.82 0.43 -25.28
N LYS A 292 27.14 1.46 -24.49
CA LYS A 292 26.78 2.86 -24.75
C LYS A 292 27.97 3.79 -25.02
N VAL A 293 29.10 3.24 -25.45
CA VAL A 293 30.18 4.01 -26.07
C VAL A 293 30.46 3.38 -27.43
N CYS A 294 29.74 3.87 -28.44
CA CYS A 294 30.12 3.90 -29.83
C CYS A 294 29.80 5.31 -30.32
#